data_AF-A0A9E2PR25-F1
#
_entry.id   AF-A0A9E2PR25-F1
#
_cell.length_a   1.000
_cell.length_b   1.000
_cell.length_c   1.000
_cell.angle_alpha   90.00
_cell.angle_beta   90.00
_cell.angle_gamma   90.00
#
_symmetry.space_group_name_H-M   'P 1'
#
loop_
_entity.id
_entity.type
_entity.pdbx_description
1 polymer ?
#
loop_
_entity_poly.entity_id
_entity_poly.type
_entity_poly.pdbx_seq_one_letter_code
_entity_poly.pdbx_strand_id
1 'polypeptide(L)'
;PQPWELLSAKTTILPASAKIRSGQVCASFLAPAQYTITLRLMSNWYEKAGILQGQDEPEGIIFHDIRRTVKTNMLSAGIDKVYRDMILGHSLRGMDVHYMSPSEDDLHRAMARYTEWLDSQLILQSVDHSVDQKPKKG
;
A
#
# COMPACT_ATOMS: atom_id res chain seq x y z
N PRO A 1 21.78 -13.23 16.56
CA PRO A 1 20.79 -13.42 15.46
C PRO A 1 20.09 -12.10 15.12
N GLN A 2 20.18 -11.66 13.86
CA GLN A 2 19.53 -10.43 13.41
C GLN A 2 18.00 -10.62 13.36
N PRO A 3 17.17 -9.62 13.69
CA PRO A 3 15.73 -9.80 13.91
C PRO A 3 14.92 -10.28 12.69
N TRP A 4 15.47 -10.18 11.48
CA TRP A 4 14.80 -10.53 10.24
C TRP A 4 14.85 -12.03 9.90
N GLU A 5 15.74 -12.81 10.53
CA GLU A 5 15.84 -14.27 10.31
C GLU A 5 14.65 -15.06 10.89
N LEU A 6 13.86 -14.45 11.79
CA LEU A 6 12.70 -15.11 12.43
C LEU A 6 11.40 -15.02 11.62
N LEU A 7 11.34 -14.20 10.57
CA LEU A 7 10.13 -14.00 9.76
C LEU A 7 9.98 -15.02 8.61
N SER A 8 11.01 -15.80 8.30
CA SER A 8 10.98 -16.76 7.19
C SER A 8 10.20 -18.06 7.50
N ALA A 9 9.86 -18.34 8.76
CA ALA A 9 9.52 -19.71 9.17
C ALA A 9 8.03 -20.03 9.36
N LYS A 10 7.08 -19.11 9.14
CA LYS A 10 5.65 -19.36 9.46
C LYS A 10 4.63 -18.77 8.48
N THR A 11 4.84 -18.92 7.18
CA THR A 11 3.77 -18.68 6.20
C THR A 11 3.27 -20.01 5.66
N THR A 12 2.47 -20.72 6.46
CA THR A 12 1.64 -21.82 5.96
C THR A 12 0.43 -21.20 5.27
N ILE A 13 0.39 -21.31 3.94
CA ILE A 13 -0.71 -20.88 3.09
C ILE A 13 -1.90 -21.83 3.32
N LEU A 14 -3.05 -21.30 3.74
CA LEU A 14 -4.34 -22.00 3.70
C LEU A 14 -5.15 -21.54 2.47
N PRO A 15 -5.90 -22.45 1.81
CA PRO A 15 -6.46 -22.23 0.49
C PRO A 15 -7.71 -21.33 0.50
N ALA A 16 -7.80 -20.50 -0.54
CA ALA A 16 -8.92 -19.60 -0.80
C ALA A 16 -10.13 -20.36 -1.35
N SER A 17 -11.15 -20.58 -0.52
CA SER A 17 -12.49 -20.90 -1.02
C SER A 17 -13.57 -20.48 -0.02
N ALA A 18 -14.09 -19.26 -0.17
CA ALA A 18 -15.36 -18.87 0.44
C ALA A 18 -16.08 -17.84 -0.46
N LYS A 19 -17.17 -18.30 -1.09
CA LYS A 19 -18.17 -17.48 -1.81
C LYS A 19 -18.73 -16.39 -0.89
N ILE A 20 -18.71 -15.13 -1.33
CA ILE A 20 -19.37 -14.03 -0.62
C ILE A 20 -20.63 -13.62 -1.39
N ARG A 21 -21.79 -13.87 -0.76
CA ARG A 21 -23.09 -13.30 -1.15
C ARG A 21 -23.16 -11.84 -0.70
N SER A 22 -23.84 -11.05 -1.52
CA SER A 22 -24.05 -9.61 -1.42
C SER A 22 -24.52 -9.11 -0.05
N GLY A 23 -23.88 -8.03 0.42
CA GLY A 23 -24.54 -7.00 1.21
C GLY A 23 -24.39 -7.08 2.73
N GLN A 24 -23.22 -6.75 3.26
CA GLN A 24 -23.05 -5.99 4.51
C GLN A 24 -21.58 -5.64 4.72
N VAL A 25 -21.32 -4.40 5.09
CA VAL A 25 -20.01 -3.85 5.43
C VAL A 25 -19.48 -4.60 6.65
N CYS A 26 -18.29 -5.21 6.57
CA CYS A 26 -17.50 -5.54 7.77
C CYS A 26 -16.01 -5.63 7.41
N ALA A 27 -15.25 -4.71 7.99
CA ALA A 27 -13.81 -4.80 8.16
C ALA A 27 -13.48 -6.03 9.03
N SER A 28 -13.36 -7.21 8.43
CA SER A 28 -13.08 -8.43 9.21
C SER A 28 -12.49 -9.56 8.37
N PHE A 29 -11.34 -9.40 7.72
CA PHE A 29 -10.56 -10.58 7.28
C PHE A 29 -9.04 -10.35 7.22
N LEU A 30 -8.51 -9.56 8.16
CA LEU A 30 -7.11 -9.64 8.58
C LEU A 30 -7.13 -9.74 10.11
N ALA A 31 -6.44 -10.74 10.66
CA ALA A 31 -6.48 -11.04 12.09
C ALA A 31 -6.08 -9.79 12.93
N PRO A 32 -6.76 -9.51 14.06
CA PRO A 32 -6.53 -8.29 14.86
C PRO A 32 -5.09 -8.15 15.41
N ALA A 33 -4.33 -9.24 15.47
CA ALA A 33 -2.92 -9.22 15.89
C ALA A 33 -1.95 -8.68 14.82
N GLN A 34 -2.27 -8.77 13.53
CA GLN A 34 -1.39 -8.26 12.46
C GLN A 34 -1.52 -6.75 12.26
N TYR A 35 -2.72 -6.19 12.45
CA TYR A 35 -2.97 -4.74 12.36
C TYR A 35 -2.33 -3.95 13.49
N THR A 36 -2.27 -4.50 14.71
CA THR A 36 -1.70 -3.81 15.88
C THR A 36 -0.19 -3.70 15.81
N ILE A 37 0.49 -4.70 15.23
CA ILE A 37 1.94 -4.67 15.04
C ILE A 37 2.32 -3.69 13.93
N THR A 38 1.61 -3.69 12.80
CA THR A 38 1.90 -2.77 11.67
C THR A 38 1.64 -1.30 12.04
N LEU A 39 0.54 -1.00 12.73
CA LEU A 39 0.24 0.38 13.16
C LEU A 39 1.29 0.92 14.15
N ARG A 40 1.76 0.08 15.09
CA ARG A 40 2.77 0.49 16.08
C ARG A 40 4.16 0.70 15.48
N LEU A 41 4.55 -0.15 14.51
CA LEU A 41 5.82 0.02 13.79
C LEU A 41 5.82 1.30 12.95
N MET A 42 4.68 1.68 12.38
CA MET A 42 4.56 2.90 11.59
C MET A 42 4.51 4.17 12.45
N SER A 43 3.84 4.17 13.61
CA SER A 43 3.88 5.30 14.56
C SER A 43 5.32 5.66 14.94
N ASN A 44 6.12 4.64 15.29
CA ASN A 44 7.54 4.81 15.60
C ASN A 44 8.36 5.33 14.40
N TRP A 45 7.93 5.08 13.17
CA TRP A 45 8.61 5.58 11.96
C TRP A 45 8.26 7.04 11.70
N TYR A 46 6.98 7.42 11.82
CA TYR A 46 6.53 8.81 11.67
C TYR A 46 7.19 9.72 12.71
N GLU A 47 7.27 9.27 13.96
CA GLU A 47 7.99 9.98 15.03
C GLU A 47 9.46 10.21 14.69
N LYS A 48 10.14 9.19 14.14
CA LYS A 48 11.54 9.30 13.72
C LYS A 48 11.74 10.18 12.49
N ALA A 49 10.76 10.21 11.60
CA ALA A 49 10.78 11.02 10.38
C ALA A 49 10.33 12.47 10.61
N GLY A 50 9.85 12.82 11.82
CA GLY A 50 9.31 14.14 12.12
C GLY A 50 8.01 14.46 11.36
N ILE A 51 7.29 13.43 10.92
CA ILE A 51 6.05 13.57 10.15
C ILE A 51 4.88 13.59 11.13
N LEU A 52 4.04 14.62 11.05
CA LEU A 52 2.80 14.70 11.84
C LEU A 52 1.82 13.62 11.36
N GLN A 53 1.19 12.93 12.31
CA GLN A 53 0.25 11.84 12.04
C GLN A 53 -1.07 12.12 12.75
N GLY A 54 -2.19 11.83 12.08
CA GLY A 54 -3.52 11.82 12.69
C GLY A 54 -4.45 12.90 12.14
N GLN A 55 -5.75 12.63 12.22
CA GLN A 55 -6.77 13.54 11.70
C GLN A 55 -6.90 14.83 12.52
N ASP A 56 -6.43 14.82 13.76
CA ASP A 56 -6.49 15.95 14.69
C ASP A 56 -5.36 16.97 14.48
N GLU A 57 -4.32 16.61 13.72
CA GLU A 57 -3.23 17.49 13.35
C GLU A 57 -3.52 18.14 11.99
N PRO A 58 -3.41 19.47 11.82
CA PRO A 58 -3.73 20.17 10.58
C PRO A 58 -2.93 19.69 9.35
N GLU A 59 -1.74 19.14 9.56
CA GLU A 59 -0.87 18.55 8.53
C GLU A 59 -0.61 17.05 8.78
N GLY A 60 -1.47 16.41 9.59
CA GLY A 60 -1.32 15.01 9.94
C GLY A 60 -1.62 14.10 8.76
N ILE A 61 -0.64 13.30 8.34
CA ILE A 61 -0.84 12.31 7.30
C ILE A 61 -1.63 11.12 7.90
N ILE A 62 -2.75 10.78 7.29
CA ILE A 62 -3.47 9.54 7.61
C ILE A 62 -3.29 8.49 6.51
N PHE A 63 -3.48 7.21 6.85
CA PHE A 63 -3.39 6.11 5.88
C PHE A 63 -4.27 6.31 4.65
N HIS A 64 -5.43 6.95 4.84
CA HIS A 64 -6.33 7.26 3.74
C HIS A 64 -5.68 8.20 2.72
N ASP A 65 -4.82 9.11 3.14
CA ASP A 65 -4.13 10.04 2.24
C ASP A 65 -3.05 9.33 1.42
N ILE A 66 -2.30 8.40 2.02
CA ILE A 66 -1.34 7.57 1.28
C ILE A 66 -2.08 6.80 0.17
N ARG A 67 -3.21 6.18 0.51
CA ARG A 67 -4.03 5.45 -0.47
C ARG A 67 -4.59 6.37 -1.55
N ARG A 68 -5.01 7.59 -1.19
CA ARG A 68 -5.48 8.61 -2.14
C ARG A 68 -4.35 9.02 -3.09
N THR A 69 -3.16 9.28 -2.56
CA THR A 69 -1.97 9.63 -3.32
C THR A 69 -1.58 8.53 -4.29
N VAL A 70 -1.50 7.28 -3.84
CA VAL A 70 -1.22 6.13 -4.73
C VAL A 70 -2.26 6.06 -5.84
N LYS A 71 -3.56 6.19 -5.52
CA LYS A 71 -4.63 6.16 -6.53
C LYS A 71 -4.50 7.29 -7.57
N THR A 72 -4.16 8.49 -7.12
CA THR A 72 -3.94 9.67 -7.98
C THR A 72 -2.71 9.47 -8.86
N ASN A 73 -1.61 8.95 -8.32
CA ASN A 73 -0.40 8.67 -9.09
C ASN A 73 -0.63 7.61 -10.16
N MET A 74 -1.40 6.56 -9.84
CA MET A 74 -1.81 5.56 -10.82
C MET A 74 -2.65 6.16 -11.96
N LEU A 75 -3.48 7.18 -11.67
CA LEU A 75 -4.20 7.92 -12.70
C LEU A 75 -3.22 8.72 -13.58
N SER A 76 -2.25 9.40 -12.99
CA SER A 76 -1.20 10.14 -13.73
C SER A 76 -0.34 9.23 -14.61
N ALA A 77 -0.09 7.99 -14.19
CA ALA A 77 0.58 6.95 -14.97
C ALA A 77 -0.29 6.37 -16.12
N GLY A 78 -1.53 6.85 -16.27
CA GLY A 78 -2.45 6.42 -17.32
C GLY A 78 -2.97 5.00 -17.14
N ILE A 79 -3.02 4.49 -15.91
CA ILE A 79 -3.60 3.18 -15.59
C ILE A 79 -5.11 3.32 -15.58
N ASP A 80 -5.87 2.42 -16.20
CA ASP A 80 -7.32 2.51 -16.24
C ASP A 80 -8.00 2.36 -14.86
N LYS A 81 -9.19 2.97 -14.71
CA LYS A 81 -9.98 2.93 -13.47
C LYS A 81 -10.24 1.51 -12.97
N VAL A 82 -10.55 0.57 -13.86
CA VAL A 82 -10.88 -0.82 -13.49
C VAL A 82 -9.68 -1.46 -12.80
N TYR A 83 -8.48 -1.32 -13.35
CA TYR A 83 -7.26 -1.88 -12.76
C TYR A 83 -6.91 -1.20 -11.45
N ARG A 84 -7.00 0.14 -11.36
CA ARG A 84 -6.72 0.88 -10.10
C ARG A 84 -7.66 0.45 -8.98
N ASP A 85 -8.94 0.29 -9.29
CA ASP A 85 -9.94 -0.11 -8.32
C ASP A 85 -9.71 -1.57 -7.87
N MET A 86 -9.41 -2.50 -8.77
CA MET A 86 -9.03 -3.88 -8.39
C MET A 86 -7.76 -3.95 -7.55
N ILE A 87 -6.67 -3.28 -7.96
CA ILE A 87 -5.38 -3.29 -7.24
C ILE A 87 -5.54 -2.74 -5.82
N LEU A 88 -6.36 -1.70 -5.65
CA LEU A 88 -6.61 -1.10 -4.33
C LEU A 88 -7.72 -1.80 -3.53
N GLY A 89 -8.24 -2.94 -4.01
CA GLY A 89 -9.25 -3.75 -3.33
C GLY A 89 -10.66 -3.17 -3.34
N HIS A 90 -10.99 -2.27 -4.27
CA HIS A 90 -12.37 -1.87 -4.52
C HIS A 90 -13.09 -2.93 -5.36
N SER A 91 -14.30 -3.29 -4.95
CA SER A 91 -15.20 -4.04 -5.82
C SER A 91 -15.60 -3.20 -7.03
N LEU A 92 -15.63 -3.83 -8.20
CA LEU A 92 -16.26 -3.25 -9.39
C LEU A 92 -17.74 -2.96 -9.08
N ARG A 93 -18.30 -1.92 -9.71
CA ARG A 93 -19.68 -1.49 -9.49
C ARG A 93 -20.40 -1.30 -10.82
N GLY A 94 -21.71 -1.48 -10.81
CA GLY A 94 -22.55 -1.24 -11.99
C GLY A 94 -22.23 -2.22 -13.13
N MET A 95 -22.15 -1.70 -14.35
CA MET A 95 -21.90 -2.51 -15.55
C MET A 95 -20.50 -3.13 -15.58
N ASP A 96 -19.51 -2.50 -14.94
CA ASP A 96 -18.12 -2.98 -14.96
C ASP A 96 -18.01 -4.41 -14.42
N VAL A 97 -18.87 -4.80 -13.46
CA VAL A 97 -18.89 -6.17 -12.89
C VAL A 97 -19.17 -7.24 -13.95
N HIS A 98 -19.98 -6.92 -14.96
CA HIS A 98 -20.45 -7.89 -15.95
C HIS A 98 -19.55 -8.00 -17.17
N TYR A 99 -18.79 -6.95 -17.47
CA TYR A 99 -18.01 -6.85 -18.71
C TYR A 99 -16.50 -6.76 -18.46
N MET A 100 -16.09 -6.32 -17.27
CA MET A 100 -14.69 -6.17 -16.92
C MET A 100 -14.30 -7.27 -15.95
N SER A 101 -13.46 -8.18 -16.44
CA SER A 101 -12.79 -9.17 -15.61
C SER A 101 -11.30 -9.20 -15.96
N PRO A 102 -10.53 -8.17 -15.55
CA PRO A 102 -9.08 -8.17 -15.68
C PRO A 102 -8.45 -9.48 -15.21
N SER A 103 -7.55 -10.02 -16.02
CA SER A 103 -6.70 -11.13 -15.62
C SER A 103 -5.63 -10.65 -14.64
N GLU A 104 -5.02 -11.59 -13.91
CA GLU A 104 -3.86 -11.29 -13.07
C GLU A 104 -2.72 -10.64 -13.87
N ASP A 105 -2.48 -11.10 -15.11
CA ASP A 105 -1.49 -10.53 -16.00
C ASP A 105 -1.78 -9.07 -16.39
N ASP A 106 -3.07 -8.70 -16.52
CA ASP A 106 -3.45 -7.30 -16.75
C ASP A 106 -3.08 -6.42 -15.56
N LEU A 107 -3.29 -6.92 -14.34
CA LEU A 107 -2.92 -6.21 -13.11
C LEU A 107 -1.39 -6.07 -13.00
N HIS A 108 -0.64 -7.12 -13.34
CA HIS A 108 0.82 -7.06 -13.39
C HIS A 108 1.32 -6.05 -14.42
N ARG A 109 0.75 -6.03 -15.64
CA ARG A 109 1.09 -5.02 -16.66
C ARG A 109 0.75 -3.61 -16.20
N ALA A 110 -0.39 -3.41 -15.54
CA ALA A 110 -0.76 -2.13 -14.96
C ALA A 110 0.24 -1.67 -13.89
N MET A 111 0.68 -2.58 -13.02
CA MET A 111 1.69 -2.28 -12.01
C MET A 111 3.07 -2.02 -12.61
N ALA A 112 3.48 -2.74 -13.65
CA ALA A 112 4.74 -2.46 -14.35
C ALA A 112 4.76 -1.02 -14.90
N ARG A 113 3.68 -0.60 -15.58
CA ARG A 113 3.53 0.78 -16.06
C ARG A 113 3.55 1.80 -14.93
N TYR A 114 2.94 1.46 -13.79
CA TYR A 114 2.98 2.33 -12.61
C TYR A 114 4.41 2.54 -12.12
N THR A 115 5.16 1.45 -12.00
CA THR A 115 6.55 1.46 -11.53
C THR A 115 7.44 2.23 -12.48
N GLU A 116 7.35 2.00 -13.78
CA GLU A 116 8.10 2.78 -14.79
C GLU A 116 7.81 4.27 -14.70
N TRP A 117 6.53 4.64 -14.52
CA TRP A 117 6.16 6.04 -14.33
C TRP A 117 6.75 6.59 -13.02
N LEU A 118 6.65 5.85 -11.92
CA LEU A 118 7.16 6.28 -10.62
C LEU A 118 8.68 6.48 -10.65
N ASP A 119 9.41 5.55 -11.25
CA ASP A 119 10.86 5.62 -11.44
C ASP A 119 11.24 6.87 -12.24
N SER A 120 10.46 7.22 -13.28
CA SER A 120 10.68 8.46 -14.04
C SER A 120 10.51 9.71 -13.17
N GLN A 121 9.56 9.71 -12.22
CA GLN A 121 9.36 10.85 -11.31
C GLN A 121 10.50 10.96 -10.30
N LEU A 122 11.02 9.82 -9.82
CA LEU A 122 12.12 9.78 -8.85
C LEU A 122 13.47 10.16 -9.47
N ILE A 123 13.74 9.76 -10.72
CA ILE A 123 14.96 10.16 -11.44
C ILE A 123 15.02 11.67 -11.64
N LEU A 124 13.86 12.33 -11.85
CA LEU A 124 13.77 13.79 -11.94
C LEU A 124 13.96 14.50 -10.60
N GLN A 125 13.71 13.80 -9.50
CA GLN A 125 13.89 14.29 -8.14
C GLN A 125 15.13 13.65 -7.54
N SER A 126 16.33 13.91 -8.06
CA SER A 126 17.58 13.31 -7.56
C SER A 126 17.77 13.58 -6.06
N VAL A 127 17.23 12.71 -5.22
CA VAL A 127 17.38 12.73 -3.76
C VAL A 127 18.67 11.97 -3.47
N ASP A 128 19.63 12.66 -2.87
CA ASP A 128 20.83 12.02 -2.36
C ASP A 128 20.46 11.11 -1.18
N HIS A 129 20.67 9.81 -1.36
CA HIS A 129 20.44 8.85 -0.27
C HIS A 129 21.62 8.83 0.72
N SER A 130 22.44 9.88 0.75
CA SER A 130 23.51 10.03 1.73
C SER A 130 22.92 10.32 3.09
N VAL A 131 22.81 9.27 3.90
CA VAL A 131 22.49 9.41 5.32
C VAL A 131 23.70 10.00 6.04
N ASP A 132 23.65 11.29 6.34
CA ASP A 132 24.68 12.00 7.12
C ASP A 132 24.68 11.51 8.57
N GLN A 133 25.39 10.41 8.84
CA GLN A 133 25.65 9.99 10.20
C GLN A 133 26.72 10.88 10.82
N LYS A 134 26.32 11.82 11.67
CA LYS A 134 27.25 12.53 12.55
C LYS A 134 27.96 11.50 13.43
N PRO A 135 29.30 11.40 13.40
CA PRO A 135 30.02 10.45 14.23
C PRO A 135 29.76 10.79 15.70
N LYS A 136 29.34 9.78 16.46
CA LYS A 136 29.10 9.88 17.90
C LYS A 136 30.47 10.13 18.57
N LYS A 137 30.69 11.33 19.11
CA LYS A 137 31.88 11.60 19.95
C LYS A 137 31.82 10.69 21.16
N GLY A 138 32.83 9.83 21.29
CA GLY A 138 33.11 9.07 22.51
C GLY A 138 33.72 9.93 23.60
#